data_AF-A0A1D1Z8Q8-F1
#
_entry.id   AF-A0A1D1Z8Q8-F1
#
_cell.length_a   1.000
_cell.length_b   1.000
_cell.length_c   1.000
_cell.angle_alpha   90.00
_cell.angle_beta   90.00
_cell.angle_gamma   90.00
#
_symmetry.space_group_name_H-M   'P 1'
#
loop_
_entity.id
_entity.type
_entity.pdbx_description
1 polymer ?
#
loop_
_entity_poly.entity_id
_entity_poly.type
_entity_poly.pdbx_seq_one_letter_code
_entity_poly.pdbx_strand_id
1 'polypeptide(L)'
;MGTIAGDELMSWENAQGGGGSVASGFGPGGAIAGGGRSGGGGAERIRVSVRLRPLNAKELARNDPLDWECINDTTVIFRNSLPERSMFPTAYTFDRVFQCDSTTKQVYLEAAREVALSVVSGINASIFAYGQTSSGKTYTMTGITEYAVTDVYDYIERHKERAFVLKFSAMEIYNEAVRDLLSTDSTPLRLLDDPDRGTVVEKLTEETLRDWDHMKELLSICEAQRQIGETSLNETSSRSHQILRLIIESSACEFLGKENSSALAASVNFVDLAGSERASQALSAGTRLKEGCHINRSLLTLGTVIRKLSKGRNGHIPYRDSKLTRILQPSLGGNARTAIICTMSPARSHIEQSRNTLLFASCAKEVATSAQVNIVMSDKALVKHLQKELARLESELRCPVPTSSKSFAQVLLKEKDAQIQKMEREIKELIQQRNLAQSRLKDLLRAVGHDQESRQWDGFVRSSTSLVPSACEDELSIALRELK
;
A
#
# COMPACT_ATOMS: atom_id res chain seq x y z
N MET A 1 10.71 -23.75 31.74
CA MET A 1 10.34 -22.38 32.16
C MET A 1 10.59 -21.45 30.97
N GLY A 2 9.59 -20.67 30.58
CA GLY A 2 9.67 -19.75 29.43
C GLY A 2 8.35 -19.64 28.67
N THR A 3 7.26 -19.31 29.37
CA THR A 3 5.96 -18.93 28.81
C THR A 3 6.05 -17.51 28.23
N ILE A 4 6.17 -17.38 26.92
CA ILE A 4 5.94 -16.11 26.19
C ILE A 4 5.19 -16.46 24.90
N ALA A 5 3.88 -16.66 25.00
CA ALA A 5 2.92 -16.69 23.89
C ALA A 5 1.51 -16.74 24.50
N GLY A 6 1.06 -15.63 25.08
CA GLY A 6 -0.22 -15.57 25.79
C GLY A 6 -1.03 -14.28 25.61
N ASP A 7 -0.41 -13.13 25.32
CA ASP A 7 -1.07 -11.84 25.61
C ASP A 7 -1.42 -10.93 24.43
N GLU A 8 -1.27 -11.36 23.17
CA GLU A 8 -1.68 -10.52 22.02
C GLU A 8 -3.07 -10.83 21.42
N LEU A 9 -3.87 -11.65 22.11
CA LEU A 9 -5.20 -12.07 21.66
C LEU A 9 -6.39 -11.30 22.28
N MET A 10 -6.16 -10.33 23.17
CA MET A 10 -7.20 -9.44 23.71
C MET A 10 -7.42 -8.14 22.89
N SER A 11 -6.70 -7.94 21.78
CA SER A 11 -6.72 -6.65 21.07
C SER A 11 -7.77 -6.52 19.96
N TRP A 12 -8.58 -7.55 19.70
CA TRP A 12 -9.62 -7.53 18.66
C TRP A 12 -11.03 -7.29 19.25
N GLU A 13 -11.18 -7.31 20.57
CA GLU A 13 -12.48 -7.16 21.26
C GLU A 13 -12.74 -5.72 21.79
N ASN A 14 -11.70 -4.89 21.99
CA ASN A 14 -11.84 -3.62 22.72
C ASN A 14 -11.94 -2.34 21.88
N ALA A 15 -12.37 -2.39 20.61
CA ALA A 15 -12.36 -1.23 19.72
C ALA A 15 -13.73 -0.68 19.30
N GLN A 16 -14.82 -1.01 20.00
CA GLN A 16 -16.13 -0.36 19.82
C GLN A 16 -16.64 0.20 21.14
N GLY A 17 -16.07 1.34 21.54
CA GLY A 17 -16.56 2.17 22.64
C GLY A 17 -16.57 3.63 22.19
N GLY A 18 -17.57 4.01 21.40
CA GLY A 18 -17.74 5.36 20.89
C GLY A 18 -19.16 5.57 20.41
N GLY A 19 -20.06 5.87 21.34
CA GLY A 19 -21.48 6.14 21.06
C GLY A 19 -21.64 7.41 20.23
N GLY A 20 -22.16 7.26 19.01
CA GLY A 20 -22.70 8.34 18.20
C GLY A 20 -24.22 8.35 18.32
N SER A 21 -24.74 9.41 18.93
CA SER A 21 -26.16 9.65 19.14
C SER A 21 -26.94 9.71 17.82
N VAL A 22 -28.04 8.97 17.75
CA VAL A 22 -28.99 8.95 16.63
C VAL A 22 -29.93 10.15 16.77
N ALA A 23 -29.83 11.13 15.89
CA ALA A 23 -30.85 12.17 15.72
C ALA A 23 -31.71 11.84 14.50
N SER A 24 -32.97 11.54 14.77
CA SER A 24 -34.05 11.32 13.83
C SER A 24 -34.57 12.63 13.23
N GLY A 25 -34.84 12.64 11.93
CA GLY A 25 -35.48 13.76 11.24
C GLY A 25 -35.93 13.37 9.84
N PHE A 26 -37.15 12.83 9.73
CA PHE A 26 -37.85 12.62 8.46
C PHE A 26 -38.50 13.92 7.99
N GLY A 27 -38.43 14.19 6.68
CA GLY A 27 -39.25 15.19 5.98
C GLY A 27 -39.04 15.09 4.46
N PRO A 28 -40.08 14.89 3.63
CA PRO A 28 -39.95 14.57 2.21
C PRO A 28 -40.00 15.82 1.32
N GLY A 29 -39.29 15.79 0.19
CA GLY A 29 -39.41 16.83 -0.85
C GLY A 29 -38.54 16.52 -2.05
N GLY A 30 -39.18 16.14 -3.17
CA GLY A 30 -38.51 15.89 -4.44
C GLY A 30 -38.13 17.17 -5.17
N ALA A 31 -37.04 17.11 -5.94
CA ALA A 31 -36.79 17.96 -7.09
C ALA A 31 -35.74 17.33 -8.02
N ILE A 32 -35.96 17.56 -9.31
CA ILE A 32 -35.27 17.00 -10.48
C ILE A 32 -34.12 17.95 -10.87
N ALA A 33 -33.11 17.38 -11.56
CA ALA A 33 -32.21 17.98 -12.57
C ALA A 33 -30.75 18.29 -12.20
N GLY A 34 -29.88 17.94 -13.16
CA GLY A 34 -28.84 18.86 -13.63
C GLY A 34 -27.42 18.47 -13.25
N GLY A 35 -26.58 18.26 -14.26
CA GLY A 35 -25.22 17.78 -14.11
C GLY A 35 -24.23 18.79 -13.54
N GLY A 36 -23.09 18.25 -13.10
CA GLY A 36 -21.94 19.04 -12.68
C GLY A 36 -20.82 18.12 -12.20
N ARG A 37 -19.85 17.81 -13.07
CA ARG A 37 -18.57 17.20 -12.67
C ARG A 37 -17.85 18.20 -11.77
N SER A 38 -18.03 18.03 -10.47
CA SER A 38 -17.24 18.68 -9.44
C SER A 38 -15.94 17.88 -9.27
N GLY A 39 -14.82 18.46 -9.71
CA GLY A 39 -13.49 18.06 -9.30
C GLY A 39 -13.32 18.31 -7.80
N GLY A 40 -13.66 17.30 -6.99
CA GLY A 40 -13.34 17.26 -5.57
C GLY A 40 -12.04 16.50 -5.38
N GLY A 41 -11.03 17.16 -4.83
CA GLY A 41 -9.82 16.52 -4.30
C GLY A 41 -10.14 15.68 -3.05
N GLY A 42 -10.97 14.65 -3.22
CA GLY A 42 -11.12 13.60 -2.23
C GLY A 42 -9.90 12.68 -2.29
N ALA A 43 -9.34 12.35 -1.13
CA ALA A 43 -8.34 11.29 -1.05
C ALA A 43 -8.93 10.02 -1.65
N GLU A 44 -8.24 9.46 -2.65
CA GLU A 44 -8.63 8.20 -3.27
C GLU A 44 -8.55 7.09 -2.23
N ARG A 45 -9.50 6.16 -2.23
CA ARG A 45 -9.57 5.06 -1.27
C ARG A 45 -9.55 3.73 -1.99
N ILE A 46 -9.12 2.69 -1.27
CA ILE A 46 -9.20 1.32 -1.78
C ILE A 46 -10.67 0.96 -2.02
N ARG A 47 -10.99 0.53 -3.25
CA ARG A 47 -12.32 0.01 -3.58
C ARG A 47 -12.44 -1.42 -3.08
N VAL A 48 -13.43 -1.70 -2.24
CA VAL A 48 -13.63 -3.01 -1.64
C VAL A 48 -14.95 -3.59 -2.09
N SER A 49 -14.89 -4.79 -2.67
CA SER A 49 -16.07 -5.55 -3.07
C SER A 49 -16.09 -6.92 -2.41
N VAL A 50 -17.28 -7.46 -2.16
CA VAL A 50 -17.46 -8.79 -1.58
C VAL A 50 -18.17 -9.69 -2.58
N ARG A 51 -17.70 -10.93 -2.74
CA ARG A 51 -18.31 -11.93 -3.63
C ARG A 51 -18.67 -13.18 -2.85
N LEU A 52 -19.97 -13.48 -2.78
CA LEU A 52 -20.46 -14.74 -2.24
C LEU A 52 -20.46 -15.78 -3.37
N ARG A 53 -19.83 -16.93 -3.14
CA ARG A 53 -19.95 -18.06 -4.06
C ARG A 53 -21.18 -18.92 -3.73
N PRO A 54 -21.73 -19.67 -4.69
CA PRO A 54 -22.71 -20.70 -4.38
C PRO A 54 -22.11 -21.77 -3.46
N LEU A 55 -22.97 -22.53 -2.77
CA LEU A 55 -22.53 -23.67 -1.97
C LEU A 55 -21.87 -24.73 -2.86
N ASN A 56 -20.79 -25.32 -2.36
CA ASN A 56 -20.07 -26.37 -3.06
C ASN A 56 -20.69 -27.75 -2.78
N ALA A 57 -20.34 -28.77 -3.56
CA ALA A 57 -20.91 -30.11 -3.42
C ALA A 57 -20.77 -30.72 -2.01
N LYS A 58 -19.69 -30.41 -1.28
CA LYS A 58 -19.45 -30.90 0.08
C LYS A 58 -20.36 -30.21 1.10
N GLU A 59 -20.61 -28.91 0.94
CA GLU A 59 -21.52 -28.12 1.77
C GLU A 59 -22.97 -28.52 1.51
N LEU A 60 -23.36 -28.75 0.24
CA LEU A 60 -24.68 -29.31 -0.09
C LEU A 60 -24.89 -30.68 0.54
N ALA A 61 -23.89 -31.57 0.43
CA ALA A 61 -23.99 -32.91 1.00
C ALA A 61 -24.13 -32.91 2.53
N ARG A 62 -23.64 -31.86 3.20
CA ARG A 62 -23.78 -31.65 4.65
C ARG A 62 -25.07 -30.94 5.06
N ASN A 63 -25.88 -30.50 4.09
CA ASN A 63 -27.02 -29.61 4.31
C ASN A 63 -26.62 -28.36 5.11
N ASP A 64 -25.47 -27.76 4.76
CA ASP A 64 -25.00 -26.54 5.44
C ASP A 64 -25.97 -25.38 5.14
N PRO A 65 -26.53 -24.73 6.18
CA PRO A 65 -27.44 -23.60 5.97
C PRO A 65 -26.69 -22.36 5.46
N LEU A 66 -27.41 -21.56 4.69
CA LEU A 66 -27.00 -20.25 4.17
C LEU A 66 -27.27 -19.17 5.22
N ASP A 67 -26.25 -18.83 6.00
CA ASP A 67 -26.38 -17.81 7.06
C ASP A 67 -25.98 -16.41 6.60
N TRP A 68 -25.33 -16.27 5.44
CA TRP A 68 -25.03 -14.98 4.82
C TRP A 68 -25.96 -14.70 3.65
N GLU A 69 -26.53 -13.50 3.62
CA GLU A 69 -27.43 -13.04 2.57
C GLU A 69 -27.05 -11.64 2.11
N CYS A 70 -27.18 -11.38 0.82
CA CYS A 70 -27.05 -10.04 0.26
C CYS A 70 -28.45 -9.42 0.21
N ILE A 71 -28.68 -8.35 0.97
CA ILE A 71 -29.96 -7.62 0.90
C ILE A 71 -30.04 -6.80 -0.39
N ASN A 72 -28.90 -6.24 -0.78
CA ASN A 72 -28.78 -5.37 -1.93
C ASN A 72 -27.35 -5.44 -2.48
N ASP A 73 -27.07 -4.55 -3.44
CA ASP A 73 -25.81 -4.47 -4.15
C ASP A 73 -24.62 -3.98 -3.32
N THR A 74 -24.82 -3.54 -2.07
CA THR A 74 -23.77 -2.96 -1.22
C THR A 74 -23.70 -3.57 0.18
N THR A 75 -24.73 -4.30 0.61
CA THR A 75 -24.87 -4.78 1.99
C THR A 75 -25.06 -6.29 2.07
N VAL A 76 -24.23 -6.93 2.88
CA VAL A 76 -24.34 -8.33 3.27
C VAL A 76 -24.72 -8.43 4.75
N ILE A 77 -25.65 -9.33 5.06
CA ILE A 77 -26.15 -9.57 6.42
C ILE A 77 -25.96 -11.01 6.87
N PHE A 78 -25.83 -11.16 8.18
CA PHE A 78 -25.86 -12.45 8.85
C PHE A 78 -27.28 -12.72 9.34
N ARG A 79 -27.97 -13.72 8.77
CA ARG A 79 -29.39 -14.04 9.07
C ARG A 79 -29.62 -14.50 10.49
N ASN A 80 -28.67 -15.25 11.08
CA ASN A 80 -28.90 -15.94 12.34
C ASN A 80 -28.29 -15.18 13.52
N SER A 81 -28.93 -14.10 13.97
CA SER A 81 -28.52 -13.42 15.21
C SER A 81 -28.71 -14.38 16.39
N LEU A 82 -27.62 -14.99 16.88
CA LEU A 82 -27.64 -15.58 18.22
C LEU A 82 -27.96 -14.45 19.23
N PRO A 83 -28.74 -14.71 20.29
CA PRO A 83 -29.20 -13.66 21.19
C PRO A 83 -28.02 -12.93 21.87
N GLU A 84 -27.97 -11.61 21.71
CA GLU A 84 -27.42 -10.63 22.65
C GLU A 84 -25.94 -10.73 23.12
N ARG A 85 -25.12 -11.62 22.55
CA ARG A 85 -23.70 -11.78 22.95
C ARG A 85 -22.66 -11.73 21.83
N SER A 86 -23.02 -11.45 20.58
CA SER A 86 -22.00 -11.33 19.52
C SER A 86 -21.50 -9.89 19.39
N MET A 87 -20.23 -9.64 19.71
CA MET A 87 -19.51 -8.38 19.42
C MET A 87 -19.34 -8.10 17.90
N PHE A 88 -19.93 -8.92 17.02
CA PHE A 88 -19.79 -8.80 15.58
C PHE A 88 -21.00 -8.11 14.97
N PRO A 89 -20.81 -7.15 14.04
CA PRO A 89 -21.89 -6.55 13.27
C PRO A 89 -22.76 -7.60 12.57
N THR A 90 -24.07 -7.39 12.56
CA THR A 90 -25.03 -8.21 11.83
C THR A 90 -25.12 -7.84 10.34
N ALA A 91 -24.68 -6.63 9.98
CA ALA A 91 -24.68 -6.11 8.62
C ALA A 91 -23.35 -5.42 8.29
N TYR A 92 -22.89 -5.59 7.06
CA TYR A 92 -21.66 -4.97 6.56
C TYR A 92 -21.92 -4.33 5.20
N THR A 93 -21.41 -3.11 4.99
CA THR A 93 -21.63 -2.33 3.77
C THR A 93 -20.32 -1.98 3.04
N PHE A 94 -20.24 -2.36 1.77
CA PHE A 94 -19.07 -2.21 0.90
C PHE A 94 -19.42 -1.43 -0.37
N ASP A 95 -18.44 -1.22 -1.25
CA ASP A 95 -18.67 -0.50 -2.50
C ASP A 95 -19.51 -1.35 -3.48
N ARG A 96 -19.33 -2.68 -3.43
CA ARG A 96 -20.16 -3.64 -4.15
C ARG A 96 -20.21 -5.00 -3.44
N VAL A 97 -21.35 -5.66 -3.47
CA VAL A 97 -21.57 -7.02 -2.99
C VAL A 97 -22.17 -7.82 -4.14
N PHE A 98 -21.56 -8.95 -4.47
CA PHE A 98 -21.98 -9.87 -5.52
C PHE A 98 -22.58 -11.13 -4.92
N GLN A 99 -23.75 -11.49 -5.44
CA GLN A 99 -24.52 -12.66 -5.03
C GLN A 99 -23.99 -13.94 -5.69
N CYS A 100 -24.52 -15.09 -5.28
CA CYS A 100 -24.08 -16.41 -5.74
C CYS A 100 -24.27 -16.65 -7.25
N ASP A 101 -25.17 -15.92 -7.89
CA ASP A 101 -25.47 -15.98 -9.33
C ASP A 101 -24.59 -15.03 -10.17
N SER A 102 -23.81 -14.17 -9.52
CA SER A 102 -23.01 -13.15 -10.18
C SER A 102 -21.84 -13.77 -10.96
N THR A 103 -21.84 -13.52 -12.28
CA THR A 103 -20.79 -14.01 -13.18
C THR A 103 -19.47 -13.30 -12.96
N THR A 104 -18.34 -13.95 -13.26
CA THR A 104 -17.01 -13.30 -13.15
C THR A 104 -16.88 -12.08 -14.06
N LYS A 105 -17.57 -12.08 -15.21
CA LYS A 105 -17.63 -10.91 -16.10
C LYS A 105 -18.30 -9.71 -15.42
N GLN A 106 -19.41 -9.93 -14.72
CA GLN A 106 -20.08 -8.87 -13.96
C GLN A 106 -19.18 -8.33 -12.84
N VAL A 107 -18.51 -9.22 -12.11
CA VAL A 107 -17.54 -8.84 -11.07
C VAL A 107 -16.42 -7.98 -11.66
N TYR A 108 -15.88 -8.35 -12.82
CA TYR A 108 -14.89 -7.54 -13.52
C TYR A 108 -15.43 -6.14 -13.86
N LEU A 109 -16.58 -6.07 -14.53
CA LEU A 109 -17.16 -4.81 -15.01
C LEU A 109 -17.44 -3.81 -13.88
N GLU A 110 -17.94 -4.30 -12.74
CA GLU A 110 -18.42 -3.44 -11.65
C GLU A 110 -17.40 -3.20 -10.53
N ALA A 111 -16.41 -4.10 -10.33
CA ALA A 111 -15.42 -3.96 -9.24
C ALA A 111 -13.99 -3.66 -9.70
N ALA A 112 -13.56 -4.21 -10.85
CA ALA A 112 -12.15 -4.23 -11.22
C ALA A 112 -11.81 -3.41 -12.48
N ARG A 113 -12.74 -3.25 -13.42
CA ARG A 113 -12.50 -2.67 -14.75
C ARG A 113 -11.88 -1.28 -14.70
N GLU A 114 -12.44 -0.38 -13.89
CA GLU A 114 -11.95 0.99 -13.76
C GLU A 114 -10.52 1.05 -13.22
N VAL A 115 -10.22 0.21 -12.22
CA VAL A 115 -8.88 0.10 -11.65
C VAL A 115 -7.92 -0.51 -12.66
N ALA A 116 -8.29 -1.61 -13.32
CA ALA A 116 -7.47 -2.25 -14.36
C ALA A 116 -7.12 -1.27 -15.49
N LEU A 117 -8.12 -0.56 -16.04
CA LEU A 117 -7.92 0.38 -17.15
C LEU A 117 -7.23 1.68 -16.74
N SER A 118 -7.00 1.92 -15.45
CA SER A 118 -6.20 3.08 -15.03
C SER A 118 -4.75 2.99 -15.52
N VAL A 119 -4.26 1.76 -15.78
CA VAL A 119 -2.91 1.50 -16.29
C VAL A 119 -2.65 2.13 -17.67
N VAL A 120 -3.64 2.11 -18.57
CA VAL A 120 -3.47 2.70 -19.92
C VAL A 120 -3.43 4.23 -19.87
N SER A 121 -3.89 4.83 -18.77
CA SER A 121 -3.77 6.26 -18.48
C SER A 121 -2.46 6.62 -17.75
N GLY A 122 -1.56 5.66 -17.54
CA GLY A 122 -0.30 5.87 -16.83
C GLY A 122 -0.40 5.81 -15.30
N ILE A 123 -1.50 5.33 -14.74
CA ILE A 123 -1.67 5.20 -13.28
C ILE A 123 -1.46 3.74 -12.88
N ASN A 124 -0.60 3.48 -11.89
CA ASN A 124 -0.42 2.11 -11.39
C ASN A 124 -1.73 1.57 -10.80
N ALA A 125 -1.97 0.28 -10.99
CA ALA A 125 -3.17 -0.39 -10.55
C ALA A 125 -2.84 -1.71 -9.84
N SER A 126 -3.66 -2.09 -8.87
CA SER A 126 -3.56 -3.39 -8.21
C SER A 126 -4.94 -3.94 -7.86
N ILE A 127 -5.16 -5.20 -8.18
CA ILE A 127 -6.40 -5.91 -7.91
C ILE A 127 -6.07 -7.14 -7.08
N PHE A 128 -6.69 -7.26 -5.91
CA PHE A 128 -6.47 -8.34 -4.96
C PHE A 128 -7.68 -9.25 -4.86
N ALA A 129 -7.45 -10.55 -4.76
CA ALA A 129 -8.45 -11.51 -4.28
C ALA A 129 -8.07 -11.96 -2.86
N TYR A 130 -8.96 -11.78 -1.89
CA TYR A 130 -8.74 -12.13 -0.48
C TYR A 130 -9.88 -13.00 0.06
N GLY A 131 -9.56 -13.96 0.94
CA GLY A 131 -10.54 -14.84 1.57
C GLY A 131 -9.99 -16.23 1.84
N GLN A 132 -10.79 -17.09 2.48
CA GLN A 132 -10.36 -18.44 2.82
C GLN A 132 -10.10 -19.31 1.59
N THR A 133 -9.41 -20.42 1.75
CA THR A 133 -9.30 -21.46 0.71
C THR A 133 -10.66 -21.95 0.27
N SER A 134 -10.78 -22.24 -1.03
CA SER A 134 -12.03 -22.63 -1.68
C SER A 134 -13.16 -21.58 -1.61
N SER A 135 -12.89 -20.31 -1.28
CA SER A 135 -13.91 -19.23 -1.33
C SER A 135 -14.13 -18.66 -2.75
N GLY A 136 -13.23 -18.94 -3.70
CA GLY A 136 -13.34 -18.48 -5.08
C GLY A 136 -12.33 -17.41 -5.51
N LYS A 137 -11.23 -17.22 -4.77
CA LYS A 137 -10.16 -16.26 -5.10
C LYS A 137 -9.58 -16.46 -6.49
N THR A 138 -8.97 -17.61 -6.74
CA THR A 138 -8.37 -17.98 -8.03
C THR A 138 -9.39 -17.95 -9.17
N TYR A 139 -10.57 -18.55 -8.97
CA TYR A 139 -11.67 -18.50 -9.95
C TYR A 139 -12.05 -17.07 -10.36
N THR A 140 -12.05 -16.14 -9.40
CA THR A 140 -12.34 -14.73 -9.65
C THR A 140 -11.17 -14.04 -10.35
N MET A 141 -9.93 -14.26 -9.86
CA MET A 141 -8.74 -13.56 -10.35
C MET A 141 -8.34 -14.00 -11.76
N THR A 142 -8.45 -15.28 -12.11
CA THR A 142 -8.17 -15.79 -13.46
C THR A 142 -9.06 -15.10 -14.48
N GLY A 143 -10.38 -15.10 -14.26
CA GLY A 143 -11.32 -14.45 -15.17
C GLY A 143 -11.15 -12.93 -15.21
N ILE A 144 -10.88 -12.27 -14.08
CA ILE A 144 -10.60 -10.82 -14.07
C ILE A 144 -9.33 -10.50 -14.88
N THR A 145 -8.29 -11.31 -14.75
CA THR A 145 -7.04 -11.11 -15.50
C THR A 145 -7.31 -11.23 -17.00
N GLU A 146 -8.02 -12.26 -17.45
CA GLU A 146 -8.37 -12.44 -18.85
C GLU A 146 -9.20 -11.28 -19.42
N TYR A 147 -10.26 -10.87 -18.72
CA TYR A 147 -11.10 -9.75 -19.16
C TYR A 147 -10.33 -8.42 -19.15
N ALA A 148 -9.52 -8.18 -18.12
CA ALA A 148 -8.73 -6.96 -18.01
C ALA A 148 -7.73 -6.82 -19.15
N VAL A 149 -7.01 -7.90 -19.47
CA VAL A 149 -6.04 -7.85 -20.56
C VAL A 149 -6.74 -7.74 -21.91
N THR A 150 -7.88 -8.41 -22.10
CA THR A 150 -8.71 -8.22 -23.32
C THR A 150 -9.10 -6.74 -23.50
N ASP A 151 -9.64 -6.10 -22.45
CA ASP A 151 -10.02 -4.69 -22.49
C ASP A 151 -8.81 -3.76 -22.74
N VAL A 152 -7.61 -4.13 -22.28
CA VAL A 152 -6.35 -3.41 -22.57
C VAL A 152 -5.97 -3.52 -24.05
N TYR A 153 -6.02 -4.71 -24.65
CA TYR A 153 -5.77 -4.89 -26.08
C TYR A 153 -6.80 -4.14 -26.93
N ASP A 154 -8.08 -4.23 -26.58
CA ASP A 154 -9.15 -3.44 -27.21
C ASP A 154 -8.89 -1.94 -27.14
N TYR A 155 -8.37 -1.45 -26.01
CA TYR A 155 -8.00 -0.04 -25.85
C TYR A 155 -6.84 0.33 -26.78
N ILE A 156 -5.80 -0.50 -26.86
CA ILE A 156 -4.63 -0.28 -27.71
C ILE A 156 -5.03 -0.23 -29.19
N GLU A 157 -5.91 -1.13 -29.63
CA GLU A 157 -6.38 -1.17 -31.02
C GLU A 157 -7.17 0.10 -31.43
N ARG A 158 -7.88 0.71 -30.47
CA ARG A 158 -8.64 1.95 -30.67
C ARG A 158 -7.77 3.20 -30.68
N HIS A 159 -6.61 3.19 -30.02
CA HIS A 159 -5.74 4.36 -29.82
C HIS A 159 -4.43 4.25 -30.60
N LYS A 160 -4.51 4.22 -31.94
CA LYS A 160 -3.35 4.06 -32.84
C LYS A 160 -2.43 5.29 -32.89
N GLU A 161 -2.85 6.41 -32.31
CA GLU A 161 -2.04 7.62 -32.15
C GLU A 161 -0.94 7.47 -31.07
N ARG A 162 -0.96 6.38 -30.31
CA ARG A 162 0.08 6.03 -29.33
C ARG A 162 0.70 4.68 -29.67
N ALA A 163 2.00 4.56 -29.44
CA ALA A 163 2.71 3.30 -29.46
C ALA A 163 2.73 2.72 -28.05
N PHE A 164 2.35 1.44 -27.93
CA PHE A 164 2.30 0.72 -26.67
C PHE A 164 3.31 -0.44 -26.69
N VAL A 165 4.03 -0.59 -25.58
CA VAL A 165 4.90 -1.75 -25.30
C VAL A 165 4.41 -2.39 -24.02
N LEU A 166 4.16 -3.69 -24.09
CA LEU A 166 3.61 -4.46 -22.98
C LEU A 166 4.66 -5.47 -22.50
N LYS A 167 4.91 -5.50 -21.19
CA LYS A 167 5.80 -6.47 -20.56
C LYS A 167 5.05 -7.24 -19.49
N PHE A 168 5.22 -8.55 -19.46
CA PHE A 168 4.58 -9.44 -18.50
C PHE A 168 5.62 -10.09 -17.60
N SER A 169 5.30 -10.17 -16.31
CA SER A 169 6.06 -10.94 -15.33
C SER A 169 5.10 -11.64 -14.39
N ALA A 170 5.50 -12.79 -13.88
CA ALA A 170 4.70 -13.58 -12.97
C ALA A 170 5.59 -14.14 -11.85
N MET A 171 5.14 -13.97 -10.61
CA MET A 171 5.88 -14.46 -9.45
C MET A 171 4.95 -15.15 -8.46
N GLU A 172 5.53 -16.08 -7.72
CA GLU A 172 4.88 -16.77 -6.62
C GLU A 172 5.65 -16.52 -5.32
N ILE A 173 4.92 -16.24 -4.24
CA ILE A 173 5.47 -16.09 -2.91
C ILE A 173 4.96 -17.26 -2.06
N TYR A 174 5.86 -18.17 -1.72
CA TYR A 174 5.58 -19.32 -0.87
C TYR A 174 6.63 -19.42 0.23
N ASN A 175 6.20 -19.58 1.47
CA ASN A 175 7.09 -19.67 2.64
C ASN A 175 8.13 -18.52 2.69
N GLU A 176 7.71 -17.29 2.36
CA GLU A 176 8.58 -16.10 2.30
C GLU A 176 9.78 -16.25 1.33
N ALA A 177 9.70 -17.17 0.38
CA ALA A 177 10.55 -17.26 -0.80
C ALA A 177 9.76 -16.75 -2.01
N VAL A 178 10.42 -15.96 -2.86
CA VAL A 178 9.83 -15.46 -4.12
C VAL A 178 10.39 -16.34 -5.23
N ARG A 179 9.53 -16.86 -6.09
CA ARG A 179 9.91 -17.66 -7.26
C ARG A 179 9.37 -17.00 -8.51
N ASP A 180 10.10 -17.13 -9.60
CA ASP A 180 9.63 -16.76 -10.93
C ASP A 180 8.74 -17.87 -11.48
N LEU A 181 7.57 -17.53 -12.04
CA LEU A 181 6.67 -18.50 -12.66
C LEU A 181 6.90 -18.66 -14.17
N LEU A 182 7.71 -17.78 -14.78
CA LEU A 182 8.09 -17.85 -16.19
C LEU A 182 9.42 -18.58 -16.40
N SER A 183 10.25 -18.67 -15.35
CA SER A 183 11.50 -19.42 -15.38
C SER A 183 11.30 -20.86 -14.93
N THR A 184 12.05 -21.78 -15.53
CA THR A 184 12.18 -23.15 -15.03
C THR A 184 13.12 -23.25 -13.83
N ASP A 185 13.88 -22.19 -13.54
CA ASP A 185 14.72 -22.13 -12.35
C ASP A 185 13.86 -21.94 -11.10
N SER A 186 14.07 -22.80 -10.11
CA SER A 186 13.36 -22.78 -8.82
C SER A 186 14.13 -22.02 -7.74
N THR A 187 15.25 -21.36 -8.10
CA THR A 187 16.01 -20.57 -7.15
C THR A 187 15.18 -19.39 -6.60
N PRO A 188 15.20 -19.17 -5.27
CA PRO A 188 14.44 -18.09 -4.68
C PRO A 188 15.06 -16.73 -5.02
N LEU A 189 14.24 -15.83 -5.57
CA LEU A 189 14.61 -14.47 -5.93
C LEU A 189 14.80 -13.58 -4.68
N ARG A 190 15.72 -12.62 -4.81
CA ARG A 190 16.03 -11.64 -3.78
C ARG A 190 15.28 -10.34 -4.01
N LEU A 191 14.98 -9.63 -2.93
CA LEU A 191 14.39 -8.30 -2.97
C LEU A 191 15.48 -7.26 -2.72
N LEU A 192 15.57 -6.29 -3.61
CA LEU A 192 16.44 -5.13 -3.54
C LEU A 192 15.60 -3.89 -3.28
N ASP A 193 16.12 -2.94 -2.52
CA ASP A 193 15.48 -1.63 -2.35
C ASP A 193 16.23 -0.64 -3.25
N ASP A 194 15.56 -0.14 -4.28
CA ASP A 194 16.05 0.91 -5.17
C ASP A 194 15.58 2.29 -4.64
N PRO A 195 16.46 3.30 -4.58
CA PRO A 195 16.10 4.63 -4.06
C PRO A 195 14.96 5.31 -4.83
N ASP A 196 14.88 5.07 -6.15
CA ASP A 196 13.97 5.76 -7.05
C ASP A 196 12.74 4.90 -7.38
N ARG A 197 12.94 3.58 -7.57
CA ARG A 197 11.90 2.62 -7.99
C ARG A 197 11.25 1.87 -6.82
N GLY A 198 11.80 1.96 -5.61
CA GLY A 198 11.34 1.22 -4.45
C GLY A 198 11.78 -0.25 -4.46
N THR A 199 10.98 -1.16 -3.89
CA THR A 199 11.35 -2.58 -3.82
C THR A 199 11.29 -3.24 -5.21
N VAL A 200 12.43 -3.75 -5.68
CA VAL A 200 12.60 -4.46 -6.95
C VAL A 200 12.95 -5.93 -6.68
N VAL A 201 12.43 -6.84 -7.50
CA VAL A 201 12.77 -8.28 -7.44
C VAL A 201 13.94 -8.53 -8.38
N GLU A 202 15.07 -8.97 -7.84
CA GLU A 202 16.27 -9.26 -8.63
C GLU A 202 16.04 -10.47 -9.54
N LYS A 203 16.44 -10.37 -10.82
CA LYS A 203 16.37 -11.45 -11.82
C LYS A 203 14.95 -11.99 -12.08
N LEU A 204 13.92 -11.19 -11.86
CA LEU A 204 12.57 -11.52 -12.33
C LEU A 204 12.52 -11.42 -13.86
N THR A 205 12.02 -12.46 -14.52
CA THR A 205 11.84 -12.48 -15.97
C THR A 205 10.72 -11.53 -16.37
N GLU A 206 11.03 -10.60 -17.28
CA GLU A 206 10.07 -9.67 -17.89
C GLU A 206 9.98 -9.97 -19.39
N GLU A 207 8.91 -10.64 -19.81
CA GLU A 207 8.69 -11.01 -21.21
C GLU A 207 7.93 -9.91 -21.95
N THR A 208 8.43 -9.48 -23.11
CA THR A 208 7.72 -8.48 -23.93
C THR A 208 6.63 -9.17 -24.75
N LEU A 209 5.39 -8.70 -24.60
CA LEU A 209 4.24 -9.30 -25.28
C LEU A 209 4.19 -8.87 -26.76
N ARG A 210 3.93 -9.85 -27.63
CA ARG A 210 3.80 -9.67 -29.07
C ARG A 210 2.34 -9.48 -29.48
N ASP A 211 1.48 -10.35 -28.98
CA ASP A 211 0.05 -10.38 -29.24
C ASP A 211 -0.70 -10.97 -28.04
N TRP A 212 -2.02 -11.03 -28.16
CA TRP A 212 -2.91 -11.57 -27.15
C TRP A 212 -2.74 -13.08 -26.94
N ASP A 213 -2.42 -13.84 -27.99
CA ASP A 213 -2.25 -15.28 -27.87
C ASP A 213 -0.97 -15.65 -27.12
N HIS A 214 0.11 -14.89 -27.30
CA HIS A 214 1.33 -15.00 -26.49
C HIS A 214 1.04 -14.76 -25.00
N MET A 215 0.17 -13.80 -24.67
CA MET A 215 -0.23 -13.59 -23.27
C MET A 215 -0.97 -14.81 -22.70
N LYS A 216 -1.92 -15.39 -23.45
CA LYS A 216 -2.65 -16.59 -23.01
C LYS A 216 -1.72 -17.78 -22.80
N GLU A 217 -0.72 -17.94 -23.66
CA GLU A 217 0.33 -18.96 -23.51
C GLU A 217 1.08 -18.76 -22.19
N LEU A 218 1.53 -17.54 -21.90
CA LEU A 218 2.23 -17.21 -20.65
C LEU A 218 1.35 -17.45 -19.42
N LEU A 219 0.06 -17.09 -19.47
CA LEU A 219 -0.90 -17.40 -18.41
C LEU A 219 -1.05 -18.91 -18.19
N SER A 220 -1.11 -19.69 -19.28
CA SER A 220 -1.19 -21.15 -19.22
C SER A 220 0.07 -21.79 -18.64
N ILE A 221 1.25 -21.26 -18.99
CA ILE A 221 2.53 -21.68 -18.39
C ILE A 221 2.55 -21.40 -16.89
N CYS A 222 2.12 -20.20 -16.48
CA CYS A 222 2.05 -19.82 -15.07
C CYS A 222 1.12 -20.74 -14.27
N GLU A 223 -0.04 -21.09 -14.84
CA GLU A 223 -1.00 -22.02 -14.24
C GLU A 223 -0.40 -23.44 -14.12
N ALA A 224 0.25 -23.93 -15.18
CA ALA A 224 0.92 -25.23 -15.17
C ALA A 224 2.05 -25.29 -14.12
N GLN A 225 2.88 -24.25 -14.03
CA GLN A 225 3.94 -24.17 -13.02
C GLN A 225 3.38 -24.15 -11.59
N ARG A 226 2.27 -23.44 -11.39
CA ARG A 226 1.55 -23.45 -10.10
C ARG A 226 1.05 -24.86 -9.75
N GLN A 227 0.47 -25.59 -10.70
CA GLN A 227 -0.01 -26.97 -10.52
C GLN A 227 1.11 -28.00 -10.28
N ILE A 228 2.28 -27.83 -10.91
CA ILE A 228 3.47 -28.65 -10.60
C ILE A 228 3.91 -28.44 -9.14
N GLY A 229 3.80 -27.21 -8.64
CA GLY A 229 3.99 -26.90 -7.22
C GLY A 229 2.99 -27.63 -6.31
N GLU A 230 1.73 -27.79 -6.74
CA GLU A 230 0.69 -28.48 -5.97
C GLU A 230 0.92 -30.00 -5.86
N THR A 231 1.34 -30.63 -6.95
CA THR A 231 1.51 -32.09 -7.02
C THR A 231 2.77 -32.59 -6.31
N SER A 232 3.80 -31.75 -6.20
CA SER A 232 5.08 -32.14 -5.60
C SER A 232 5.06 -32.18 -4.06
N LEU A 233 4.19 -31.43 -3.35
CA LEU A 233 4.26 -31.30 -1.87
C LEU A 233 2.93 -31.10 -1.08
N ASN A 234 1.76 -31.49 -1.60
CA ASN A 234 0.39 -31.21 -1.10
C ASN A 234 -0.15 -29.82 -1.53
N GLU A 235 -1.48 -29.67 -1.54
CA GLU A 235 -2.36 -28.48 -1.80
C GLU A 235 -1.72 -27.08 -1.66
N THR A 236 -0.71 -26.77 -2.48
CA THR A 236 0.21 -25.62 -2.31
C THR A 236 -0.43 -24.30 -2.76
N SER A 237 -1.37 -24.32 -3.71
CA SER A 237 -2.03 -23.09 -4.18
C SER A 237 -2.89 -22.38 -3.13
N SER A 238 -3.32 -23.11 -2.10
CA SER A 238 -4.00 -22.54 -0.93
C SER A 238 -3.05 -21.76 -0.01
N ARG A 239 -1.73 -21.94 -0.17
CA ARG A 239 -0.68 -21.51 0.75
C ARG A 239 0.33 -20.55 0.13
N SER A 240 0.33 -20.39 -1.18
CA SER A 240 1.16 -19.42 -1.89
C SER A 240 0.34 -18.22 -2.37
N HIS A 241 1.03 -17.09 -2.56
CA HIS A 241 0.47 -15.90 -3.21
C HIS A 241 0.99 -15.84 -4.64
N GLN A 242 0.12 -15.58 -5.60
CA GLN A 242 0.49 -15.34 -6.98
C GLN A 242 0.33 -13.86 -7.31
N ILE A 243 1.34 -13.28 -7.96
CA ILE A 243 1.31 -11.90 -8.47
C ILE A 243 1.62 -11.96 -9.96
N LEU A 244 0.63 -11.65 -10.79
CA LEU A 244 0.80 -11.45 -12.22
C LEU A 244 0.87 -9.94 -12.48
N ARG A 245 1.92 -9.49 -13.15
CA ARG A 245 2.16 -8.07 -13.39
C ARG A 245 2.25 -7.81 -14.88
N LEU A 246 1.40 -6.89 -15.35
CA LEU A 246 1.45 -6.36 -16.70
C LEU A 246 1.91 -4.90 -16.63
N ILE A 247 3.04 -4.60 -17.26
CA ILE A 247 3.60 -3.26 -17.40
C ILE A 247 3.24 -2.75 -18.79
N ILE A 248 2.70 -1.54 -18.86
CA ILE A 248 2.34 -0.86 -20.10
C ILE A 248 3.13 0.44 -20.17
N GLU A 249 3.95 0.53 -21.20
CA GLU A 249 4.64 1.74 -21.60
C GLU A 249 3.93 2.30 -22.83
N SER A 250 3.49 3.56 -22.76
CA SER A 250 2.84 4.25 -23.89
C SER A 250 3.59 5.52 -24.25
N SER A 251 3.78 5.75 -25.53
CA SER A 251 4.41 6.96 -26.06
C SER A 251 3.58 7.52 -27.21
N ALA A 252 3.45 8.84 -27.30
CA ALA A 252 2.70 9.47 -28.38
C ALA A 252 3.47 9.32 -29.71
N CYS A 253 2.78 8.85 -30.75
CA CYS A 253 3.40 8.55 -32.05
C CYS A 253 4.04 9.79 -32.70
N GLU A 254 3.49 10.98 -32.46
CA GLU A 254 4.03 12.26 -32.93
C GLU A 254 5.46 12.56 -32.43
N PHE A 255 5.90 11.86 -31.38
CA PHE A 255 7.22 11.98 -30.78
C PHE A 255 8.12 10.76 -31.02
N LEU A 256 7.66 9.75 -31.77
CA LEU A 256 8.52 8.63 -32.20
C LEU A 256 9.63 9.18 -33.11
N GLY A 257 10.86 9.19 -32.59
CA GLY A 257 12.05 9.71 -33.29
C GLY A 257 12.43 11.16 -33.00
N LYS A 258 11.69 11.89 -32.14
CA LYS A 258 12.13 13.19 -31.60
C LYS A 258 12.65 13.00 -30.18
N GLU A 259 13.84 13.51 -29.89
CA GLU A 259 14.57 13.38 -28.62
C GLU A 259 13.88 13.99 -27.37
N ASN A 260 12.62 14.41 -27.47
CA ASN A 260 11.83 15.05 -26.43
C ASN A 260 10.52 14.26 -26.11
N SER A 261 10.52 12.93 -26.17
CA SER A 261 9.32 12.15 -25.87
C SER A 261 9.12 11.97 -24.35
N SER A 262 7.95 12.35 -23.85
CA SER A 262 7.43 11.89 -22.56
C SER A 262 6.64 10.60 -22.79
N ALA A 263 7.06 9.50 -22.17
CA ALA A 263 6.32 8.25 -22.16
C ALA A 263 5.53 8.14 -20.84
N LEU A 264 4.38 7.47 -20.87
CA LEU A 264 3.72 7.03 -19.65
C LEU A 264 4.12 5.58 -19.41
N ALA A 265 4.47 5.23 -18.17
CA ALA A 265 4.76 3.85 -17.81
C ALA A 265 4.00 3.51 -16.53
N ALA A 266 3.13 2.51 -16.61
CA ALA A 266 2.38 2.05 -15.45
C ALA A 266 2.29 0.54 -15.42
N SER A 267 2.02 0.00 -14.24
CA SER A 267 1.84 -1.44 -14.05
C SER A 267 0.48 -1.74 -13.42
N VAL A 268 -0.13 -2.84 -13.86
CA VAL A 268 -1.27 -3.47 -13.20
C VAL A 268 -0.84 -4.79 -12.58
N ASN A 269 -1.12 -4.96 -11.28
CA ASN A 269 -0.85 -6.19 -10.55
C ASN A 269 -2.17 -6.94 -10.27
N PHE A 270 -2.25 -8.20 -10.70
CA PHE A 270 -3.31 -9.13 -10.36
C PHE A 270 -2.80 -10.09 -9.29
N VAL A 271 -3.37 -10.01 -8.09
CA VAL A 271 -2.85 -10.68 -6.89
C VAL A 271 -3.86 -11.69 -6.38
N ASP A 272 -3.55 -12.97 -6.52
CA ASP A 272 -4.27 -14.08 -5.89
C ASP A 272 -3.57 -14.47 -4.60
N LEU A 273 -4.16 -14.10 -3.46
CA LEU A 273 -3.56 -14.35 -2.15
C LEU A 273 -3.77 -15.79 -1.69
N ALA A 274 -2.94 -16.25 -0.76
CA ALA A 274 -3.16 -17.49 -0.03
C ALA A 274 -4.47 -17.45 0.79
N GLY A 275 -4.93 -18.62 1.26
CA GLY A 275 -6.08 -18.75 2.16
C GLY A 275 -5.89 -17.96 3.46
N SER A 276 -6.92 -17.19 3.84
CA SER A 276 -6.91 -16.37 5.06
C SER A 276 -7.20 -17.15 6.35
N GLU A 277 -7.48 -18.45 6.26
CA GLU A 277 -7.76 -19.30 7.40
C GLU A 277 -6.52 -19.60 8.27
N ARG A 278 -6.74 -19.86 9.56
CA ARG A 278 -5.65 -20.12 10.52
C ARG A 278 -5.06 -21.51 10.30
N ALA A 279 -3.72 -21.61 10.37
CA ALA A 279 -3.03 -22.90 10.27
C ALA A 279 -3.43 -23.90 11.37
N SER A 280 -3.89 -23.43 12.54
CA SER A 280 -4.39 -24.31 13.61
C SER A 280 -5.68 -25.05 13.26
N GLN A 281 -6.46 -24.54 12.30
CA GLN A 281 -7.68 -25.19 11.81
C GLN A 281 -7.39 -26.16 10.65
N ALA A 282 -6.21 -26.07 10.03
CA ALA A 282 -5.73 -27.05 9.06
C ALA A 282 -5.10 -28.24 9.80
N LEU A 283 -5.84 -29.35 9.91
CA LEU A 283 -5.51 -30.61 10.60
C LEU A 283 -4.19 -31.27 10.11
N SER A 284 -3.04 -30.66 10.40
CA SER A 284 -1.81 -31.03 9.72
C SER A 284 -0.59 -30.90 10.66
N ALA A 285 -0.02 -32.06 11.03
CA ALA A 285 0.96 -32.18 12.11
C ALA A 285 2.42 -31.84 11.69
N GLY A 286 3.21 -31.33 12.63
CA GLY A 286 4.68 -31.28 12.58
C GLY A 286 5.28 -30.18 11.69
N THR A 287 5.90 -30.55 10.57
CA THR A 287 6.55 -29.63 9.61
C THR A 287 5.58 -28.60 9.05
N ARG A 288 4.31 -28.99 8.90
CA ARG A 288 3.21 -28.12 8.45
C ARG A 288 2.83 -27.03 9.46
N LEU A 289 3.17 -27.18 10.74
CA LEU A 289 2.94 -26.14 11.75
C LEU A 289 3.96 -25.00 11.63
N LYS A 290 5.23 -25.33 11.34
CA LYS A 290 6.28 -24.34 11.06
C LYS A 290 6.04 -23.62 9.72
N GLU A 291 5.61 -24.36 8.70
CA GLU A 291 5.19 -23.82 7.40
C GLU A 291 3.96 -22.90 7.53
N GLY A 292 2.95 -23.33 8.30
CA GLY A 292 1.76 -22.54 8.61
C GLY A 292 2.08 -21.22 9.32
N CYS A 293 3.16 -21.15 10.09
CA CYS A 293 3.63 -19.91 10.72
C CYS A 293 4.08 -18.87 9.67
N HIS A 294 4.81 -19.29 8.63
CA HIS A 294 5.32 -18.39 7.60
C HIS A 294 4.26 -17.96 6.57
N ILE A 295 3.33 -18.85 6.20
CA ILE A 295 2.19 -18.49 5.33
C ILE A 295 1.31 -17.45 6.04
N ASN A 296 0.99 -17.70 7.31
CA ASN A 296 0.26 -16.73 8.12
C ASN A 296 1.05 -15.45 8.36
N ARG A 297 2.39 -15.48 8.37
CA ARG A 297 3.20 -14.25 8.52
C ARG A 297 2.84 -13.23 7.44
N SER A 298 2.85 -13.62 6.18
CA SER A 298 2.54 -12.71 5.07
C SER A 298 1.14 -12.09 5.16
N LEU A 299 0.11 -12.89 5.45
CA LEU A 299 -1.28 -12.43 5.59
C LEU A 299 -1.54 -11.67 6.89
N LEU A 300 -0.89 -12.06 7.99
CA LEU A 300 -0.95 -11.35 9.27
C LEU A 300 -0.32 -9.97 9.16
N THR A 301 0.85 -9.89 8.52
CA THR A 301 1.51 -8.62 8.24
C THR A 301 0.64 -7.76 7.33
N LEU A 302 0.05 -8.33 6.27
CA LEU A 302 -0.90 -7.62 5.40
C LEU A 302 -2.09 -7.05 6.20
N GLY A 303 -2.73 -7.87 7.05
CA GLY A 303 -3.82 -7.43 7.91
C GLY A 303 -3.40 -6.33 8.89
N THR A 304 -2.18 -6.40 9.42
CA THR A 304 -1.60 -5.40 10.32
C THR A 304 -1.34 -4.09 9.59
N VAL A 305 -0.79 -4.14 8.38
CA VAL A 305 -0.55 -2.98 7.52
C VAL A 305 -1.86 -2.28 7.20
N ILE A 306 -2.87 -3.01 6.70
CA ILE A 306 -4.20 -2.46 6.40
C ILE A 306 -4.83 -1.82 7.63
N ARG A 307 -4.79 -2.48 8.79
CA ARG A 307 -5.35 -1.95 10.04
C ARG A 307 -4.66 -0.66 10.47
N LYS A 308 -3.33 -0.61 10.42
CA LYS A 308 -2.59 0.62 10.75
C LYS A 308 -2.93 1.74 9.78
N LEU A 309 -2.98 1.46 8.47
CA LEU A 309 -3.33 2.45 7.46
C LEU A 309 -4.77 2.97 7.61
N SER A 310 -5.72 2.10 7.97
CA SER A 310 -7.13 2.48 8.16
C SER A 310 -7.36 3.45 9.33
N LYS A 311 -6.50 3.42 10.36
CA LYS A 311 -6.55 4.32 11.51
C LYS A 311 -5.78 5.63 11.30
N GLY A 312 -5.32 5.88 10.08
CA GLY A 312 -4.40 6.97 9.74
C GLY A 312 -2.93 6.55 9.85
N ARG A 313 -2.01 7.25 9.15
CA ARG A 313 -0.57 6.95 9.12
C ARG A 313 0.14 7.35 10.43
N ASN A 314 -0.34 6.84 11.56
CA ASN A 314 0.20 7.13 12.87
C ASN A 314 1.24 6.07 13.24
N GLY A 315 2.51 6.41 13.02
CA GLY A 315 3.66 5.57 13.35
C GLY A 315 4.15 4.67 12.20
N HIS A 316 5.10 3.80 12.53
CA HIS A 316 5.75 2.93 11.54
C HIS A 316 4.80 1.84 11.01
N ILE A 317 4.68 1.77 9.68
CA ILE A 317 3.95 0.72 8.95
C ILE A 317 4.93 -0.42 8.61
N PRO A 318 4.68 -1.65 9.08
CA PRO A 318 5.64 -2.76 8.98
C PRO A 318 5.62 -3.44 7.59
N TYR A 319 5.84 -2.69 6.51
CA TYR A 319 5.90 -3.28 5.17
C TYR A 319 7.01 -4.31 5.05
N ARG A 320 8.10 -4.16 5.81
CA ARG A 320 9.30 -5.00 5.76
C ARG A 320 9.16 -6.38 6.41
N ASP A 321 8.11 -6.59 7.20
CA ASP A 321 7.94 -7.83 7.98
C ASP A 321 7.51 -9.03 7.12
N SER A 322 7.08 -8.78 5.87
CA SER A 322 6.84 -9.83 4.88
C SER A 322 7.25 -9.42 3.47
N LYS A 323 7.70 -10.37 2.66
CA LYS A 323 8.04 -10.08 1.25
C LYS A 323 6.84 -9.60 0.44
N LEU A 324 5.65 -10.15 0.72
CA LEU A 324 4.39 -9.76 0.09
C LEU A 324 4.11 -8.26 0.30
N THR A 325 4.15 -7.79 1.55
CA THR A 325 3.86 -6.38 1.87
C THR A 325 4.94 -5.43 1.40
N ARG A 326 6.20 -5.87 1.23
CA ARG A 326 7.25 -5.06 0.59
C ARG A 326 6.99 -4.86 -0.90
N ILE A 327 6.72 -5.95 -1.63
CA ILE A 327 6.45 -5.89 -3.07
C ILE A 327 5.21 -5.05 -3.36
N LEU A 328 4.19 -5.14 -2.51
CA LEU A 328 2.90 -4.48 -2.68
C LEU A 328 2.77 -3.17 -1.89
N GLN A 329 3.85 -2.66 -1.33
CA GLN A 329 3.86 -1.40 -0.59
C GLN A 329 3.24 -0.23 -1.40
N PRO A 330 3.54 -0.06 -2.71
CA PRO A 330 2.90 0.97 -3.52
C PRO A 330 1.37 0.81 -3.62
N SER A 331 0.87 -0.43 -3.53
CA SER A 331 -0.53 -0.78 -3.70
C SER A 331 -1.39 -0.58 -2.45
N LEU A 332 -0.82 -0.75 -1.25
CA LEU A 332 -1.59 -0.75 -0.01
C LEU A 332 -1.83 0.66 0.57
N GLY A 333 -1.03 1.65 0.18
CA GLY A 333 -1.16 3.03 0.68
C GLY A 333 -0.19 4.01 0.01
N GLY A 334 0.19 3.72 -1.24
CA GLY A 334 1.16 4.47 -2.02
C GLY A 334 0.59 4.93 -3.35
N ASN A 335 1.46 4.95 -4.37
CA ASN A 335 1.14 5.36 -5.73
C ASN A 335 0.56 4.20 -6.55
N ALA A 336 -0.68 3.83 -6.26
CA ALA A 336 -1.50 2.95 -7.11
C ALA A 336 -2.98 3.08 -6.75
N ARG A 337 -3.84 2.86 -7.76
CA ARG A 337 -5.26 2.59 -7.57
C ARG A 337 -5.45 1.13 -7.20
N THR A 338 -6.21 0.88 -6.14
CA THR A 338 -6.33 -0.48 -5.61
C THR A 338 -7.78 -0.90 -5.45
N ALA A 339 -8.09 -2.10 -5.96
CA ALA A 339 -9.34 -2.81 -5.70
C ALA A 339 -9.06 -4.11 -4.94
N ILE A 340 -9.87 -4.42 -3.92
CA ILE A 340 -9.82 -5.67 -3.19
C ILE A 340 -11.17 -6.37 -3.31
N ILE A 341 -11.14 -7.60 -3.81
CA ILE A 341 -12.30 -8.47 -3.96
C ILE A 341 -12.21 -9.57 -2.91
N CYS A 342 -13.05 -9.45 -1.90
CA CYS A 342 -13.15 -10.40 -0.81
C CYS A 342 -14.12 -11.52 -1.18
N THR A 343 -13.61 -12.74 -1.39
CA THR A 343 -14.43 -13.91 -1.72
C THR A 343 -14.78 -14.69 -0.45
N MET A 344 -16.04 -15.12 -0.32
CA MET A 344 -16.53 -15.81 0.87
C MET A 344 -17.49 -16.97 0.55
N SER A 345 -17.55 -17.96 1.46
CA SER A 345 -18.58 -19.00 1.44
C SER A 345 -19.79 -18.54 2.27
N PRO A 346 -21.03 -18.73 1.80
CA PRO A 346 -22.22 -18.43 2.58
C PRO A 346 -22.57 -19.52 3.62
N ALA A 347 -21.84 -20.65 3.62
CA ALA A 347 -22.11 -21.78 4.49
C ALA A 347 -21.85 -21.50 5.98
N ARG A 348 -22.72 -22.02 6.85
CA ARG A 348 -22.56 -21.94 8.32
C ARG A 348 -21.24 -22.49 8.83
N SER A 349 -20.72 -23.55 8.21
CA SER A 349 -19.43 -24.16 8.57
C SER A 349 -18.24 -23.20 8.43
N HIS A 350 -18.41 -22.09 7.72
CA HIS A 350 -17.37 -21.10 7.42
C HIS A 350 -17.66 -19.71 7.99
N ILE A 351 -18.53 -19.58 9.00
CA ILE A 351 -18.91 -18.28 9.57
C ILE A 351 -17.72 -17.51 10.14
N GLU A 352 -16.84 -18.16 10.90
CA GLU A 352 -15.68 -17.49 11.52
C GLU A 352 -14.79 -16.86 10.45
N GLN A 353 -14.51 -17.60 9.37
CA GLN A 353 -13.68 -17.13 8.26
C GLN A 353 -14.36 -16.03 7.46
N SER A 354 -15.67 -16.14 7.27
CA SER A 354 -16.50 -15.11 6.65
C SER A 354 -16.46 -13.80 7.44
N ARG A 355 -16.63 -13.86 8.77
CA ARG A 355 -16.53 -12.68 9.64
C ARG A 355 -15.14 -12.04 9.59
N ASN A 356 -14.08 -12.84 9.66
CA ASN A 356 -12.71 -12.33 9.57
C ASN A 356 -12.46 -11.62 8.22
N THR A 357 -12.97 -12.20 7.13
CA THR A 357 -12.89 -11.61 5.78
C THR A 357 -13.62 -10.25 5.71
N LEU A 358 -14.82 -10.16 6.29
CA LEU A 358 -15.62 -8.93 6.30
C LEU A 358 -15.01 -7.84 7.20
N LEU A 359 -14.37 -8.23 8.31
CA LEU A 359 -13.63 -7.29 9.16
C LEU A 359 -12.39 -6.74 8.43
N PHE A 360 -11.63 -7.60 7.76
CA PHE A 360 -10.52 -7.16 6.91
C PHE A 360 -11.00 -6.19 5.82
N ALA A 361 -12.08 -6.55 5.12
CA ALA A 361 -12.71 -5.72 4.09
C ALA A 361 -13.10 -4.34 4.63
N SER A 362 -13.68 -4.30 5.84
CA SER A 362 -14.11 -3.05 6.48
C SER A 362 -12.93 -2.14 6.82
N CYS A 363 -11.81 -2.70 7.29
CA CYS A 363 -10.60 -1.91 7.49
C CYS A 363 -9.99 -1.45 6.17
N ALA A 364 -9.95 -2.31 5.15
CA ALA A 364 -9.34 -1.99 3.86
C ALA A 364 -10.04 -0.82 3.16
N LYS A 365 -11.36 -0.73 3.26
CA LYS A 365 -12.17 0.33 2.64
C LYS A 365 -11.80 1.74 3.13
N GLU A 366 -11.32 1.86 4.37
CA GLU A 366 -10.92 3.14 4.95
C GLU A 366 -9.48 3.55 4.61
N VAL A 367 -8.73 2.70 3.91
CA VAL A 367 -7.35 3.01 3.54
C VAL A 367 -7.32 3.98 2.36
N ALA A 368 -6.64 5.11 2.56
CA ALA A 368 -6.40 6.10 1.52
C ALA A 368 -5.15 5.76 0.67
N THR A 369 -5.29 5.87 -0.64
CA THR A 369 -4.23 5.75 -1.65
C THR A 369 -3.93 7.09 -2.29
N SER A 370 -2.73 7.25 -2.87
CA SER A 370 -2.30 8.47 -3.57
C SER A 370 -1.80 8.11 -4.96
N ALA A 371 -2.71 7.68 -5.84
CA ALA A 371 -2.34 7.34 -7.20
C ALA A 371 -2.02 8.60 -8.03
N GLN A 372 -0.92 8.52 -8.78
CA GLN A 372 -0.42 9.59 -9.63
C GLN A 372 -0.14 9.04 -11.02
N VAL A 373 -0.16 9.92 -12.02
CA VAL A 373 0.20 9.56 -13.39
C VAL A 373 1.72 9.46 -13.48
N ASN A 374 2.22 8.29 -13.83
CA ASN A 374 3.63 7.98 -13.94
C ASN A 374 4.13 8.38 -15.33
N ILE A 375 4.93 9.44 -15.37
CA ILE A 375 5.55 9.97 -16.58
C ILE A 375 7.02 9.61 -16.55
N VAL A 376 7.46 8.83 -17.53
CA VAL A 376 8.87 8.51 -17.77
C VAL A 376 9.38 9.45 -18.86
N MET A 377 10.31 10.32 -18.50
CA MET A 377 11.05 11.13 -19.47
C MET A 377 12.33 10.39 -19.85
N SER A 378 12.74 10.45 -21.12
CA SER A 378 14.06 9.95 -21.50
C SER A 378 15.16 10.74 -20.79
N ASP A 379 16.30 10.11 -20.47
CA ASP A 379 17.41 10.77 -19.76
C ASP A 379 17.85 12.08 -20.44
N LYS A 380 17.85 12.11 -21.78
CA LYS A 380 18.19 13.32 -22.55
C LYS A 380 17.11 14.40 -22.47
N ALA A 381 15.83 14.01 -22.46
CA ALA A 381 14.72 14.94 -22.25
C ALA A 381 14.68 15.46 -20.81
N LEU A 382 15.01 14.61 -19.83
CA LEU A 382 15.16 14.98 -18.43
C LEU A 382 16.33 15.96 -18.24
N VAL A 383 17.51 15.65 -18.78
CA VAL A 383 18.67 16.56 -18.76
C VAL A 383 18.34 17.90 -19.41
N LYS A 384 17.66 17.91 -20.55
CA LYS A 384 17.24 19.14 -21.22
C LYS A 384 16.19 19.92 -20.43
N HIS A 385 15.26 19.23 -19.77
CA HIS A 385 14.28 19.84 -18.88
C HIS A 385 14.96 20.47 -17.66
N LEU A 386 15.87 19.74 -17.02
CA LEU A 386 16.70 20.22 -15.91
C LEU A 386 17.56 21.41 -16.32
N GLN A 387 18.20 21.37 -17.50
CA GLN A 387 18.96 22.49 -18.05
C GLN A 387 18.07 23.71 -18.31
N LYS A 388 16.83 23.51 -18.76
CA LYS A 388 15.86 24.59 -18.96
C LYS A 388 15.39 25.19 -17.63
N GLU A 389 15.15 24.37 -16.62
CA GLU A 389 14.81 24.87 -15.27
C GLU A 389 15.99 25.58 -14.61
N LEU A 390 17.22 25.07 -14.76
CA LEU A 390 18.42 25.78 -14.33
C LEU A 390 18.54 27.14 -15.02
N ALA A 391 18.37 27.20 -16.34
CA ALA A 391 18.38 28.47 -17.07
C ALA A 391 17.25 29.42 -16.63
N ARG A 392 16.06 28.90 -16.31
CA ARG A 392 14.93 29.68 -15.78
C ARG A 392 15.24 30.24 -14.41
N LEU A 393 15.69 29.40 -13.47
CA LEU A 393 16.07 29.79 -12.11
C LEU A 393 17.24 30.77 -12.12
N GLU A 394 18.25 30.52 -12.95
CA GLU A 394 19.36 31.46 -13.16
C GLU A 394 18.88 32.78 -13.73
N SER A 395 17.94 32.79 -14.67
CA SER A 395 17.35 34.02 -15.21
C SER A 395 16.50 34.75 -14.18
N GLU A 396 15.77 34.03 -13.33
CA GLU A 396 14.94 34.59 -12.26
C GLU A 396 15.81 35.24 -11.18
N LEU A 397 16.96 34.65 -10.87
CA LEU A 397 18.00 35.26 -10.02
C LEU A 397 18.71 36.44 -10.70
N ARG A 398 18.80 36.43 -12.03
CA ARG A 398 19.54 37.43 -12.82
C ARG A 398 18.70 38.61 -13.27
N CYS A 399 17.37 38.53 -13.22
CA CYS A 399 16.45 39.64 -13.51
C CYS A 399 16.29 40.53 -12.27
N PRO A 400 16.93 41.72 -12.21
CA PRO A 400 16.61 42.71 -11.20
C PRO A 400 15.31 43.39 -11.64
N VAL A 401 14.31 43.40 -10.77
CA VAL A 401 13.03 44.13 -10.96
C VAL A 401 13.29 45.57 -11.46
N PRO A 402 12.46 46.15 -12.36
CA PRO A 402 12.75 47.41 -13.03
C PRO A 402 13.00 48.59 -12.08
N THR A 403 13.84 49.50 -12.56
CA THR A 403 14.61 50.56 -11.90
C THR A 403 13.84 51.65 -11.13
N SER A 404 12.53 51.51 -10.91
CA SER A 404 11.75 52.37 -9.99
C SER A 404 11.83 51.86 -8.54
N SER A 405 11.94 50.54 -8.36
CA SER A 405 11.91 49.90 -7.03
C SER A 405 13.29 49.71 -6.39
N LYS A 406 14.40 50.07 -7.05
CA LYS A 406 15.75 49.94 -6.48
C LYS A 406 15.95 50.79 -5.23
N SER A 407 15.31 51.96 -5.16
CA SER A 407 15.28 52.80 -3.95
C SER A 407 14.62 52.05 -2.78
N PHE A 408 13.43 51.48 -3.01
CA PHE A 408 12.64 50.85 -1.96
C PHE A 408 13.21 49.47 -1.54
N ALA A 409 13.69 48.68 -2.50
CA ALA A 409 14.29 47.37 -2.22
C ALA A 409 15.65 47.51 -1.50
N GLN A 410 16.45 48.52 -1.82
CA GLN A 410 17.71 48.78 -1.11
C GLN A 410 17.47 49.33 0.30
N VAL A 411 16.38 50.10 0.50
CA VAL A 411 15.94 50.53 1.84
C VAL A 411 15.41 49.35 2.65
N LEU A 412 14.58 48.48 2.06
CA LEU A 412 14.09 47.28 2.75
C LEU A 412 15.22 46.31 3.10
N LEU A 413 16.19 46.10 2.21
CA LEU A 413 17.35 45.24 2.49
C LEU A 413 18.16 45.81 3.67
N LYS A 414 18.42 47.12 3.69
CA LYS A 414 19.10 47.76 4.84
C LYS A 414 18.28 47.68 6.14
N GLU A 415 16.96 47.80 6.05
CA GLU A 415 16.08 47.68 7.21
C GLU A 415 16.07 46.25 7.76
N LYS A 416 16.01 45.25 6.87
CA LYS A 416 16.11 43.83 7.23
C LYS A 416 17.49 43.48 7.79
N ASP A 417 18.57 44.00 7.21
CA ASP A 417 19.93 43.82 7.72
C ASP A 417 20.10 44.44 9.11
N ALA A 418 19.53 45.63 9.35
CA ALA A 418 19.52 46.26 10.67
C ALA A 418 18.69 45.43 11.68
N GLN A 419 17.61 44.79 11.23
CA GLN A 419 16.78 43.92 12.05
C GLN A 419 17.48 42.60 12.39
N ILE A 420 18.23 42.04 11.44
CA ILE A 420 19.10 40.87 11.65
C ILE A 420 20.18 41.21 12.67
N GLN A 421 20.89 42.35 12.54
CA GLN A 421 21.89 42.78 13.53
C GLN A 421 21.30 43.07 14.92
N LYS A 422 20.02 43.47 14.99
CA LYS A 422 19.32 43.63 16.27
C LYS A 422 19.02 42.26 16.90
N MET A 423 18.49 41.32 16.12
CA MET A 423 18.23 39.95 16.58
C MET A 423 19.51 39.22 16.96
N GLU A 424 20.62 39.42 16.24
CA GLU A 424 21.92 38.82 16.58
C GLU A 424 22.46 39.32 17.92
N ARG A 425 22.25 40.61 18.24
CA ARG A 425 22.59 41.15 19.56
C ARG A 425 21.72 40.56 20.65
N GLU A 426 20.42 40.45 20.40
CA GLU A 426 19.45 39.89 21.33
C GLU A 426 19.72 38.38 21.59
N ILE A 427 20.05 37.62 20.54
CA ILE A 427 20.49 36.23 20.66
C ILE A 427 21.78 36.12 21.48
N LYS A 428 22.76 37.00 21.26
CA LYS A 428 24.00 37.02 22.05
C LYS A 428 23.75 37.31 23.53
N GLU A 429 22.87 38.26 23.84
CA GLU A 429 22.46 38.57 25.22
C GLU A 429 21.74 37.39 25.87
N LEU A 430 20.81 36.74 25.15
CA LEU A 430 20.12 35.55 25.64
C LEU A 430 21.07 34.37 25.88
N ILE A 431 22.08 34.19 25.02
CA ILE A 431 23.13 33.18 25.22
C ILE A 431 23.95 33.49 26.48
N GLN A 432 24.32 34.76 26.72
CA GLN A 432 25.02 35.15 27.94
C GLN A 432 24.15 34.92 29.20
N GLN A 433 22.86 35.27 29.15
CA GLN A 433 21.93 35.02 30.25
C GLN A 433 21.77 33.52 30.52
N ARG A 434 21.61 32.70 29.47
CA ARG A 434 21.56 31.24 29.57
C ARG A 434 22.83 30.69 30.22
N ASN A 435 24.00 31.12 29.77
CA ASN A 435 25.28 30.64 30.31
C ASN A 435 25.47 31.06 31.78
N LEU A 436 25.05 32.27 32.15
CA LEU A 436 25.08 32.74 33.53
C LEU A 436 24.10 31.96 34.42
N ALA A 437 22.88 31.70 33.94
CA ALA A 437 21.90 30.88 34.63
C ALA A 437 22.37 29.44 34.79
N GLN A 438 23.02 28.86 33.77
CA GLN A 438 23.63 27.54 33.83
C GLN A 438 24.80 27.48 34.82
N SER A 439 25.62 28.53 34.91
CA SER A 439 26.68 28.63 35.93
C SER A 439 26.08 28.67 37.34
N ARG A 440 25.07 29.53 37.56
CA ARG A 440 24.38 29.63 38.86
C ARG A 440 23.71 28.33 39.26
N LEU A 441 23.10 27.62 38.31
CA LEU A 441 22.51 26.30 38.54
C LEU A 441 23.59 25.27 38.89
N LYS A 442 24.75 25.32 38.22
CA LYS A 442 25.89 24.43 38.50
C LYS A 442 26.51 24.72 39.87
N ASP A 443 26.60 25.98 40.28
CA ASP A 443 27.08 26.40 41.60
C ASP A 443 26.09 26.01 42.71
N LEU A 444 24.78 26.15 42.47
CA LEU A 444 23.72 25.65 43.36
C LEU A 444 23.76 24.12 43.47
N LEU A 445 23.94 23.40 42.37
CA LEU A 445 24.11 21.95 42.38
C LEU A 445 25.38 21.52 43.12
N ARG A 446 26.45 22.34 43.09
CA ARG A 446 27.68 22.10 43.84
C ARG A 446 27.53 22.40 45.33
N ALA A 447 26.70 23.38 45.69
CA ALA A 447 26.36 23.69 47.07
C ALA A 447 25.39 22.66 47.69
N VAL A 448 24.41 22.18 46.91
CA VAL A 448 23.48 21.10 47.31
C VAL A 448 24.18 19.74 47.33
N GLY A 449 25.15 19.52 46.43
CA GLY A 449 26.00 18.32 46.40
C GLY A 449 27.00 18.21 47.54
N HIS A 450 27.09 19.20 48.43
CA HIS A 450 27.93 19.13 49.64
C HIS A 450 27.15 18.77 50.92
N ASP A 451 25.84 18.53 50.86
CA ASP A 451 25.02 18.17 52.04
C ASP A 451 24.31 16.81 51.97
N GLN A 452 24.62 15.97 50.96
CA GLN A 452 24.08 14.61 50.93
C GLN A 452 25.02 13.56 50.31
N GLU A 453 26.26 13.50 50.81
CA GLU A 453 27.02 12.25 50.84
C GLU A 453 27.07 11.70 52.27
N SER A 454 26.06 10.89 52.60
CA SER A 454 26.19 9.74 53.49
C SER A 454 25.04 8.77 53.20
N ARG A 455 25.42 7.59 52.68
CA ARG A 455 24.62 6.35 52.45
C ARG A 455 24.11 6.09 51.03
N GLN A 456 25.06 5.69 50.19
CA GLN A 456 25.13 4.37 49.54
C GLN A 456 23.80 3.72 49.13
N TRP A 457 23.50 3.78 47.82
CA TRP A 457 22.89 2.67 47.08
C TRP A 457 23.57 2.60 45.70
N ASP A 458 24.59 1.76 45.62
CA ASP A 458 25.21 1.32 44.38
C ASP A 458 24.25 0.39 43.62
N GLY A 459 24.19 0.58 42.30
CA GLY A 459 23.98 -0.54 41.39
C GLY A 459 22.78 -0.44 40.44
N PHE A 460 22.72 0.57 39.57
CA PHE A 460 22.17 0.33 38.22
C PHE A 460 22.55 1.39 37.17
N VAL A 461 23.83 1.59 36.81
CA VAL A 461 24.17 2.07 35.45
C VAL A 461 25.56 1.54 35.04
N ARG A 462 25.61 0.33 34.51
CA ARG A 462 26.61 -0.05 33.50
C ARG A 462 25.86 -0.49 32.26
N SER A 463 26.30 0.03 31.12
CA SER A 463 25.71 -0.04 29.77
C SER A 463 24.55 0.96 29.60
N SER A 464 24.66 2.04 28.83
CA SER A 464 25.16 2.04 27.45
C SER A 464 25.77 3.40 27.08
N THR A 465 27.09 3.45 27.02
CA THR A 465 27.84 4.47 26.27
C THR A 465 27.91 4.02 24.81
N SER A 466 27.31 4.78 23.89
CA SER A 466 27.81 4.99 22.51
C SER A 466 26.91 6.03 21.83
N LEU A 467 27.43 7.25 21.64
CA LEU A 467 28.03 7.75 20.40
C LEU A 467 27.00 8.43 19.47
N VAL A 468 26.93 9.78 19.55
CA VAL A 468 27.01 10.61 18.35
C VAL A 468 27.96 11.78 18.63
N PRO A 469 29.02 11.98 17.84
CA PRO A 469 30.05 12.99 18.09
C PRO A 469 29.68 14.40 17.62
N SER A 470 30.31 15.36 18.29
CA SER A 470 30.69 16.70 17.85
C SER A 470 31.25 16.71 16.42
N ALA A 471 30.45 17.16 15.45
CA ALA A 471 30.92 17.61 14.13
C ALA A 471 29.85 18.51 13.49
N CYS A 472 29.81 19.78 13.88
CA CYS A 472 29.05 20.80 13.12
C CYS A 472 29.64 22.22 13.23
N GLU A 473 30.72 22.43 14.00
CA GLU A 473 31.35 23.75 14.09
C GLU A 473 32.53 23.95 13.12
N ASP A 474 33.12 22.88 12.57
CA ASP A 474 34.30 23.01 11.69
C ASP A 474 33.99 23.12 10.18
N GLU A 475 32.86 22.62 9.67
CA GLU A 475 32.58 22.65 8.21
C GLU A 475 32.13 24.02 7.68
N LEU A 476 31.58 24.90 8.52
CA LEU A 476 31.24 26.28 8.15
C LEU A 476 32.48 27.17 7.93
N SER A 477 33.63 26.77 8.48
CA SER A 477 34.88 27.54 8.35
C SER A 477 35.63 27.25 7.05
N ILE A 478 35.39 26.10 6.41
CA ILE A 478 36.05 25.67 5.17
C ILE A 478 35.31 26.22 3.94
N ALA A 479 33.97 26.28 3.96
CA ALA A 479 33.17 26.81 2.84
C ALA A 479 33.38 28.32 2.56
N LEU A 480 33.90 29.09 3.53
CA LEU A 480 34.15 30.53 3.38
C LEU A 480 35.54 30.87 2.79
N ARG A 481 36.40 29.88 2.51
CA ARG A 481 37.74 30.11 1.93
C ARG A 481 37.86 29.81 0.43
N GLU A 482 36.89 29.12 -0.18
CA GLU A 482 36.96 28.75 -1.61
C GLU A 482 36.14 29.66 -2.56
N LEU A 483 35.65 30.80 -2.07
CA LEU A 483 34.88 31.78 -2.87
C LEU A 483 35.59 33.15 -3.02
N LYS A 484 36.92 33.14 -3.17
CA LYS A 484 37.72 34.32 -3.55
C LYS A 484 38.67 34.03 -4.69
#